data_AF-A0A3D5KKS0-F1
#
_entry.id   AF-A0A3D5KKS0-F1
#
_cell.length_a   1.000
_cell.length_b   1.000
_cell.length_c   1.000
_cell.angle_alpha   90.00
_cell.angle_beta   90.00
_cell.angle_gamma   90.00
#
_symmetry.space_group_name_H-M   'P 1'
#
loop_
_entity.id
_entity.type
_entity.pdbx_description
1 polymer ?
#
loop_
_entity_poly.entity_id
_entity_poly.type
_entity_poly.pdbx_seq_one_letter_code
_entity_poly.pdbx_strand_id
1 'polypeptide(L)' 'MQSVIHKANTRGHANHGWLDTNHTFSFAHYYDPTRVHFGALRVLNDDFVEGGMGFGTHPHRDMEI' A
#
# COMPACT_ATOMS: atom_id res chain seq x y z
N MET A 1 9.05 16.48 -19.73
CA MET A 1 8.04 15.98 -18.76
C MET A 1 8.59 16.21 -17.37
N GLN A 2 7.77 16.71 -16.44
CA GLN A 2 8.15 16.77 -15.03
C GLN A 2 7.88 15.41 -14.39
N SER A 3 8.86 14.87 -13.67
CA SER A 3 8.72 13.64 -12.90
C SER A 3 8.57 13.95 -11.42
N VAL A 4 7.69 13.23 -10.74
CA VAL A 4 7.54 13.28 -9.28
C VAL A 4 8.22 12.04 -8.69
N ILE A 5 9.05 12.22 -7.66
CA ILE A 5 9.76 11.13 -6.98
C ILE A 5 9.14 10.92 -5.60
N HIS A 6 8.54 9.75 -5.39
CA HIS A 6 8.12 9.28 -4.06
C HIS A 6 9.21 8.36 -3.50
N LYS A 7 9.98 8.87 -2.52
CA LYS A 7 11.07 8.09 -1.89
C LYS A 7 10.49 7.02 -0.95
N ALA A 8 11.14 5.87 -0.87
CA ALA A 8 10.70 4.73 -0.06
C ALA A 8 10.43 5.10 1.42
N ASN A 9 11.28 5.93 2.02
CA ASN A 9 11.16 6.40 3.41
C ASN A 9 10.08 7.47 3.64
N THR A 10 9.30 7.81 2.60
CA THR A 10 8.15 8.74 2.69
C THR A 10 6.81 8.03 2.48
N ARG A 11 6.82 6.70 2.37
CA ARG A 11 5.60 5.89 2.28
C ARG A 11 4.91 5.84 3.64
N GLY A 12 3.60 5.58 3.63
CA GLY A 12 2.90 5.16 4.84
C GLY A 12 3.48 3.84 5.32
N HIS A 13 3.61 3.65 6.63
CA HIS A 13 4.17 2.44 7.20
C HIS A 13 3.30 1.95 8.34
N ALA A 14 3.00 0.66 8.33
CA ALA A 14 2.32 -0.02 9.42
C ALA A 14 2.99 -1.37 9.67
N ASN A 15 3.15 -1.70 10.95
CA ASN A 15 3.65 -2.99 11.36
C ASN A 15 2.63 -3.62 12.32
N HIS A 16 2.12 -4.79 11.95
CA HIS A 16 1.10 -5.55 12.65
C HIS A 16 1.68 -6.80 13.35
N GLY A 17 2.99 -6.82 13.59
CA GLY A 17 3.74 -7.98 14.08
C GLY A 17 4.09 -8.93 12.93
N TRP A 18 3.09 -9.61 12.38
CA TRP A 18 3.28 -10.61 11.31
C TRP A 18 3.33 -10.01 9.90
N LEU A 19 2.90 -8.76 9.74
CA LEU A 19 2.90 -8.00 8.49
C LEU A 19 3.59 -6.66 8.72
N ASP A 20 4.67 -6.43 7.98
CA ASP A 20 5.32 -5.12 7.87
C ASP A 20 5.04 -4.58 6.46
N THR A 21 4.29 -3.50 6.36
CA THR A 21 3.75 -2.99 5.09
C THR A 21 4.08 -1.52 4.88
N ASN A 22 4.46 -1.19 3.64
CA ASN A 22 4.66 0.19 3.20
C ASN A 22 3.66 0.56 2.09
N HIS A 23 2.87 1.60 2.31
CA HIS A 23 1.85 2.10 1.39
C HIS A 23 2.37 3.28 0.56
N THR A 24 2.41 3.12 -0.77
CA THR A 24 2.82 4.21 -1.67
C THR A 24 1.70 5.24 -1.87
N PHE A 25 0.46 4.77 -2.00
CA PHE A 25 -0.75 5.58 -2.08
C PHE A 25 -1.57 5.41 -0.79
N SER A 26 -2.53 6.30 -0.57
CA SER A 26 -3.47 6.26 0.56
C SER A 26 -4.22 4.93 0.58
N PHE A 27 -4.08 4.18 1.67
CA PHE A 27 -4.65 2.84 1.84
C PHE A 27 -4.81 2.50 3.32
N ALA A 28 -5.86 1.74 3.65
CA ALA A 28 -6.24 1.40 5.03
C ALA A 28 -6.31 2.66 5.93
N HIS A 29 -5.50 2.71 7.00
CA HIS A 29 -5.46 3.86 7.92
C HIS A 29 -4.45 4.95 7.52
N TYR A 30 -3.62 4.72 6.50
CA TYR A 30 -2.69 5.71 5.99
C TYR A 30 -3.38 6.61 4.95
N TYR A 31 -3.27 7.92 5.15
CA TYR A 31 -3.82 8.93 4.26
C TYR A 31 -2.80 10.03 3.95
N ASP A 32 -2.56 10.26 2.67
CA ASP A 32 -1.81 11.40 2.14
C ASP A 32 -2.63 12.00 0.97
N PRO A 33 -3.18 13.23 1.13
CA PRO A 33 -4.03 13.84 0.10
C PRO A 33 -3.29 14.11 -1.21
N THR A 34 -1.96 14.08 -1.21
CA THR A 34 -1.12 14.25 -2.42
C THR A 34 -0.80 12.92 -3.11
N ARG A 35 -1.14 11.77 -2.51
CA ARG A 35 -0.85 10.42 -3.01
C ARG A 35 -2.07 9.52 -2.89
N VAL A 36 -3.16 9.87 -3.58
CA VAL A 36 -4.38 9.05 -3.57
C VAL A 36 -4.36 7.97 -4.66
N HIS A 37 -3.78 8.24 -5.83
CA HIS A 37 -3.62 7.30 -6.95
C HIS A 37 -2.69 7.88 -8.04
N PHE A 38 -2.26 7.06 -9.01
CA PHE A 38 -1.58 7.51 -10.23
C PHE A 38 -2.26 6.92 -11.48
N GLY A 39 -3.02 7.75 -12.21
CA GLY A 39 -3.87 7.25 -13.29
C GLY A 39 -4.86 6.20 -12.76
N ALA A 40 -4.84 5.00 -13.35
CA ALA A 40 -5.64 3.85 -12.89
C ALA A 40 -5.05 3.13 -11.67
N LEU A 41 -3.75 3.28 -11.37
CA LEU A 41 -3.09 2.61 -10.24
C LEU A 41 -3.57 3.22 -8.92
N ARG A 42 -4.32 2.43 -8.15
CA ARG A 42 -4.93 2.89 -6.88
C ARG A 42 -4.09 2.57 -5.66
N VAL A 43 -3.52 1.36 -5.60
CA VAL A 43 -2.79 0.84 -4.44
C VAL A 43 -1.49 0.22 -4.93
N LEU A 44 -0.41 0.49 -4.21
CA LEU A 44 0.89 -0.16 -4.38
C LEU A 44 1.50 -0.34 -2.99
N ASN A 45 1.42 -1.57 -2.50
CA ASN A 45 1.95 -1.97 -1.20
C ASN A 45 3.24 -2.77 -1.38
N ASP A 46 4.13 -2.63 -0.41
CA ASP A 46 5.36 -3.40 -0.27
C ASP A 46 5.27 -4.11 1.08
N ASP A 47 4.90 -5.39 1.01
CA ASP A 47 4.47 -6.21 2.14
C ASP A 47 5.53 -7.27 2.44
N PHE A 48 6.03 -7.27 3.67
CA PHE A 48 6.76 -8.41 4.25
C PHE A 48 5.82 -9.18 5.17
N VAL A 49 5.56 -10.45 4.81
CA VAL A 49 4.69 -11.36 5.56
C VAL A 49 5.55 -12.42 6.25
N GLU A 50 5.41 -12.56 7.56
CA GLU A 50 6.08 -13.58 8.35
C GLU A 50 5.69 -15.00 7.88
N GLY A 51 6.64 -15.93 7.91
CA GLY A 51 6.42 -17.31 7.46
C GLY A 51 5.28 -17.99 8.22
N GLY A 52 4.34 -18.60 7.48
CA GLY A 52 3.17 -19.28 8.04
C GLY A 52 1.97 -18.37 8.34
N MET A 53 2.13 -17.05 8.14
CA MET A 53 1.05 -16.07 8.28
C MET A 53 0.51 -15.65 6.91
N GLY A 54 -0.62 -14.95 6.92
CA GLY A 54 -1.25 -14.46 5.70
C GLY A 54 -2.59 -13.79 5.98
N PHE A 55 -3.13 -13.17 4.94
CA PHE A 55 -4.46 -12.57 5.00
C PHE A 55 -5.53 -13.66 5.00
N GLY A 56 -6.45 -13.62 5.96
CA GLY A 56 -7.64 -14.48 5.96
C GLY A 56 -8.52 -14.20 4.73
N THR A 57 -9.54 -15.04 4.51
CA THR A 57 -10.49 -14.83 3.40
C THR A 57 -11.18 -13.48 3.52
N HIS A 58 -11.10 -12.67 2.47
CA HIS A 58 -11.72 -11.34 2.40
C HIS A 58 -12.21 -11.05 0.97
N PRO A 59 -13.31 -10.30 0.80
CA PRO A 59 -13.88 -10.02 -0.50
C PRO A 59 -13.14 -8.88 -1.23
N HIS A 60 -13.10 -8.97 -2.56
CA HIS A 60 -12.78 -7.87 -3.47
C HIS A 60 -13.89 -7.70 -4.49
N ARG A 61 -14.05 -6.49 -5.02
CA ARG A 61 -15.06 -6.16 -6.05
C ARG A 61 -14.53 -5.04 -6.94
N ASP A 62 -14.81 -5.13 -8.24
CA ASP A 62 -14.53 -4.08 -9.25
C ASP A 62 -13.07 -3.58 -9.26
N MET A 63 -12.11 -4.46 -8.99
CA MET A 63 -10.68 -4.17 -8.93
C MET A 63 -9.88 -5.30 -9.59
N GLU A 64 -8.87 -4.93 -10.37
CA GLU A 64 -7.81 -5.82 -10.82
C GLU A 64 -6.67 -5.75 -9.79
N ILE A 65 -6.28 -6.90 -9.22
CA ILE A 65 -5.26 -7.01 -8.15
C ILE A 65 -4.08 -7.82 -8.65
#